data_AF-A0A7I8EVC7-F1
#
_entry.id   AF-A0A7I8EVC7-F1
#
_cell.length_a   1.000
_cell.length_b   1.000
_cell.length_c   1.000
_cell.angle_alpha   90.00
_cell.angle_beta   90.00
_cell.angle_gamma   90.00
#
_symmetry.space_group_name_H-M   'P 1'
#
loop_
_entity.id
_entity.type
_entity.pdbx_description
1 polymer ?
#
loop_
_entity_poly.entity_id
_entity_poly.type
_entity_poly.pdbx_seq_one_letter_code
_entity_poly.pdbx_strand_id
1 'polypeptide(L)'
;MSDTKKFKRLRPQGLTNMSIIVCLGSLFSVALLFFSMPGSRDFYFLIIDALLGFVTSFALWTLQPWGFWFTATFETYEIVYSLFSLTQPAYWNIYALLPIAGAVLSAIGLVFIFVDRTVRPAFKRTEPATETAEAA
;
A
#
# COMPACT_ATOMS: atom_id res chain seq x y z
N MET A 1 36.27 -22.82 14.31
CA MET A 1 36.00 -21.58 13.55
C MET A 1 34.59 -21.72 12.98
N SER A 2 33.59 -21.31 13.75
CA SER A 2 32.16 -21.53 13.45
C SER A 2 31.68 -20.52 12.41
N ASP A 3 31.43 -21.00 11.20
CA ASP A 3 30.92 -20.23 10.09
C ASP A 3 29.43 -19.92 10.33
N THR A 4 29.15 -18.84 11.06
CA THR A 4 27.79 -18.32 11.24
C THR A 4 27.31 -17.79 9.89
N LYS A 5 26.73 -18.66 9.08
CA LYS A 5 25.88 -18.27 7.95
C LYS A 5 24.75 -17.42 8.52
N LYS A 6 24.92 -16.09 8.48
CA LYS A 6 23.84 -15.14 8.72
C LYS A 6 22.76 -15.51 7.71
N PHE A 7 21.70 -16.17 8.15
CA PHE A 7 20.48 -16.32 7.37
C PHE A 7 19.95 -14.90 7.13
N LYS A 8 20.41 -14.29 6.03
CA LYS A 8 19.89 -13.02 5.55
C LYS A 8 18.41 -13.32 5.30
N ARG A 9 17.51 -12.77 6.11
CA ARG A 9 16.08 -12.83 5.85
C ARG A 9 15.89 -12.25 4.44
N LEU A 10 15.81 -13.11 3.42
CA LEU A 10 15.51 -12.68 2.07
C LEU A 10 14.06 -12.21 2.12
N ARG A 11 13.89 -10.89 2.27
CA ARG A 11 12.61 -10.24 2.01
C ARG A 11 12.24 -10.58 0.57
N PRO A 12 11.01 -11.05 0.31
CA PRO A 12 10.56 -11.27 -1.05
C PRO A 12 10.74 -9.96 -1.83
N GLN A 13 11.42 -10.01 -2.98
CA GLN A 13 11.68 -8.81 -3.78
C GLN A 13 10.37 -8.11 -4.20
N GLY A 14 9.29 -8.87 -4.40
CA GLY A 14 7.96 -8.33 -4.71
C GLY A 14 7.40 -7.40 -3.63
N LEU A 15 7.59 -7.73 -2.35
CA LEU A 15 7.13 -6.91 -1.23
C LEU A 15 7.89 -5.59 -1.11
N THR A 16 9.20 -5.63 -1.35
CA THR A 16 10.03 -4.41 -1.37
C THR A 16 9.62 -3.49 -2.53
N ASN A 17 9.43 -4.05 -3.73
CA ASN A 17 9.02 -3.28 -4.89
C ASN A 17 7.66 -2.62 -4.67
N MET A 18 6.70 -3.35 -4.08
CA MET A 18 5.38 -2.81 -3.73
C MET A 18 5.44 -1.69 -2.70
N SER A 19 6.21 -1.87 -1.62
CA SER A 19 6.42 -0.81 -0.62
C SER A 19 6.98 0.47 -1.26
N ILE A 20 7.94 0.34 -2.18
CA ILE A 20 8.51 1.48 -2.90
C ILE A 20 7.47 2.14 -3.81
N ILE A 21 6.69 1.36 -4.57
CA ILE A 21 5.65 1.90 -5.47
C ILE A 21 4.60 2.70 -4.67
N VAL A 22 4.10 2.12 -3.57
CA VAL A 22 3.13 2.80 -2.69
C VAL A 22 3.73 4.07 -2.09
N CYS A 23 5.00 4.04 -1.69
CA CYS A 23 5.72 5.22 -1.19
C CYS A 23 5.84 6.33 -2.24
N LEU A 24 6.11 5.97 -3.50
CA LEU A 24 6.16 6.93 -4.60
C LEU A 24 4.78 7.51 -4.90
N GLY A 25 3.73 6.69 -4.82
CA GLY A 25 2.35 7.14 -4.90
C GLY A 25 2.01 8.17 -3.83
N SER A 26 2.32 7.88 -2.56
CA SER A 26 2.07 8.81 -1.46
C SER A 26 2.87 10.11 -1.58
N LEU A 27 4.13 10.05 -2.04
CA LEU A 27 4.93 11.24 -2.33
C LEU A 27 4.33 12.06 -3.47
N PHE A 28 3.79 11.41 -4.50
CA PHE A 28 3.10 12.10 -5.58
C PHE A 28 1.82 12.79 -5.08
N SER A 29 1.03 12.15 -4.21
CA SER A 29 -0.13 12.78 -3.57
C SER A 29 0.26 14.00 -2.74
N VAL A 30 1.39 13.95 -2.02
CA VAL A 30 1.96 15.12 -1.32
C VAL A 30 2.36 16.21 -2.30
N ALA A 31 2.95 15.87 -3.45
CA ALA A 31 3.30 16.86 -4.47
C ALA A 31 2.03 17.54 -5.03
N LEU A 32 0.96 16.78 -5.27
CA LEU A 32 -0.32 17.31 -5.73
C LEU A 32 -0.99 18.22 -4.69
N LEU A 33 -0.76 18.01 -3.39
CA LEU A 33 -1.30 18.89 -2.35
C LEU A 33 -0.93 20.36 -2.57
N PHE A 34 0.31 20.63 -3.01
CA PHE A 34 0.78 22.00 -3.27
C PHE A 34 0.02 22.70 -4.41
N PHE A 35 -0.58 21.95 -5.32
CA PHE A 35 -1.39 22.46 -6.42
C PHE A 35 -2.89 22.45 -6.12
N SER A 36 -3.30 21.83 -5.02
CA SER A 36 -4.71 21.71 -4.64
C SER A 36 -5.16 22.91 -3.80
N MET A 37 -6.43 23.29 -3.94
CA MET A 37 -7.01 24.41 -3.19
C MET A 37 -7.23 24.02 -1.72
N PRO A 38 -6.64 24.73 -0.75
CA PRO A 38 -6.80 24.42 0.67
C PRO A 38 -8.28 24.41 1.09
N GLY A 39 -8.69 23.38 1.82
CA GLY A 39 -10.08 23.20 2.29
C GLY A 39 -11.06 22.62 1.28
N SER A 40 -10.61 22.32 0.05
CA SER A 40 -11.40 21.54 -0.91
C SER A 40 -11.48 20.06 -0.50
N ARG A 41 -12.48 19.33 -1.01
CA ARG A 41 -12.60 17.88 -0.79
C ARG A 41 -11.34 17.14 -1.23
N ASP A 42 -10.78 17.53 -2.37
CA ASP A 42 -9.59 16.89 -2.94
C ASP A 42 -8.34 17.14 -2.09
N PHE A 43 -8.25 18.32 -1.45
CA PHE A 43 -7.19 18.61 -0.49
C PHE A 43 -7.23 17.66 0.71
N TYR A 44 -8.41 17.43 1.31
CA TYR A 44 -8.53 16.45 2.40
C TYR A 44 -8.26 15.03 1.93
N PHE A 45 -8.71 14.67 0.73
CA PHE A 45 -8.47 13.35 0.15
C PHE A 45 -6.97 13.10 -0.03
N LEU A 46 -6.24 14.04 -0.65
CA LEU A 46 -4.80 13.91 -0.87
C LEU A 46 -4.00 13.83 0.44
N ILE A 47 -4.44 14.49 1.53
CA ILE A 47 -3.84 14.34 2.86
C ILE A 47 -4.05 12.93 3.40
N ILE A 48 -5.30 12.45 3.39
CA ILE A 48 -5.65 11.12 3.90
C ILE A 48 -4.92 10.05 3.10
N ASP A 49 -4.91 10.20 1.79
CA ASP A 49 -4.25 9.32 0.83
C ASP A 49 -2.74 9.24 1.08
N ALA A 50 -2.07 10.39 1.19
CA ALA A 50 -0.65 10.43 1.52
C ALA A 50 -0.34 9.74 2.86
N LEU A 51 -1.12 10.02 3.91
CA LEU A 51 -0.94 9.41 5.22
C LEU A 51 -1.14 7.90 5.19
N LEU A 52 -2.23 7.43 4.58
CA LEU A 52 -2.53 6.01 4.45
C LEU A 52 -1.48 5.30 3.58
N GLY A 53 -1.02 5.93 2.50
CA GLY A 53 0.05 5.42 1.65
C GLY A 53 1.37 5.27 2.39
N PHE A 54 1.77 6.24 3.22
CA PHE A 54 2.97 6.10 4.06
C PHE A 54 2.83 4.99 5.11
N VAL A 55 1.67 4.90 5.79
CA VAL A 55 1.41 3.83 6.76
C VAL A 55 1.45 2.46 6.08
N THR A 56 0.84 2.36 4.90
CA THR A 56 0.81 1.12 4.08
C THR A 56 2.22 0.74 3.65
N SER A 57 2.98 1.68 3.10
CA SER A 57 4.36 1.48 2.69
C SER A 57 5.22 1.02 3.87
N PHE A 58 5.07 1.64 5.04
CA PHE A 58 5.78 1.24 6.26
C PHE A 58 5.37 -0.15 6.74
N ALA A 59 4.08 -0.49 6.72
CA ALA A 59 3.58 -1.80 7.11
C ALA A 59 4.09 -2.92 6.17
N LEU A 60 4.14 -2.66 4.86
CA LEU A 60 4.75 -3.54 3.87
C LEU A 60 6.26 -3.66 4.09
N TRP A 61 6.93 -2.54 4.37
CA TRP A 61 8.36 -2.51 4.65
C TRP A 61 8.72 -3.29 5.91
N THR A 62 7.91 -3.20 6.97
CA THR A 62 8.14 -3.87 8.25
C THR A 62 7.59 -5.29 8.31
N LEU A 63 6.89 -5.74 7.27
CA LEU A 63 6.22 -7.05 7.19
C LEU A 63 5.27 -7.28 8.38
N GLN A 64 4.53 -6.25 8.79
CA GLN A 64 3.56 -6.38 9.87
C GLN A 64 2.38 -7.26 9.45
N PRO A 65 1.86 -8.13 10.34
CA PRO A 65 0.83 -9.11 9.99
C PRO A 65 -0.48 -8.46 9.52
N TRP A 66 -0.78 -7.25 9.98
CA TRP A 66 -1.93 -6.46 9.52
C TRP A 66 -1.68 -5.74 8.18
N GLY A 67 -0.44 -5.64 7.72
CA GLY A 67 -0.07 -4.90 6.50
C GLY A 67 -0.80 -5.43 5.27
N PHE A 68 -0.97 -6.75 5.17
CA PHE A 68 -1.73 -7.38 4.08
C PHE A 68 -3.16 -6.85 3.95
N TRP A 69 -3.92 -6.93 5.05
CA TRP A 69 -5.32 -6.51 5.06
C TRP A 69 -5.48 -5.00 4.94
N PHE A 70 -4.54 -4.25 5.52
CA PHE A 70 -4.53 -2.79 5.42
C PHE A 70 -4.28 -2.33 3.99
N THR A 71 -3.25 -2.84 3.31
CA THR A 71 -3.00 -2.53 1.89
C THR A 71 -4.20 -2.91 1.04
N ALA A 72 -4.77 -4.12 1.20
CA ALA A 72 -5.94 -4.52 0.41
C ALA A 72 -7.14 -3.59 0.60
N THR A 73 -7.38 -3.13 1.84
CA THR A 73 -8.46 -2.18 2.13
C THR A 73 -8.17 -0.80 1.55
N PHE A 74 -6.94 -0.32 1.68
CA PHE A 74 -6.49 0.96 1.14
C PHE A 74 -6.63 1.01 -0.38
N GLU A 75 -6.12 0.01 -1.08
CA GLU A 75 -6.21 -0.09 -2.54
C GLU A 75 -7.67 -0.20 -3.01
N THR A 76 -8.52 -0.91 -2.26
CA THR A 76 -9.97 -0.96 -2.55
C THR A 76 -10.62 0.42 -2.39
N TYR A 77 -10.26 1.15 -1.34
CA TYR A 77 -10.76 2.50 -1.09
C TYR A 77 -10.35 3.48 -2.20
N GLU A 78 -9.10 3.44 -2.66
CA GLU A 78 -8.65 4.27 -3.78
C GLU A 78 -9.44 3.99 -5.07
N ILE A 79 -9.71 2.71 -5.39
CA ILE A 79 -10.52 2.33 -6.56
C ILE A 79 -11.93 2.92 -6.44
N VAL A 80 -12.57 2.75 -5.28
CA VAL A 80 -13.94 3.27 -5.06
C VAL A 80 -13.97 4.78 -5.18
N TYR A 81 -13.00 5.49 -4.60
CA TYR A 81 -12.92 6.94 -4.70
C TYR A 81 -12.65 7.40 -6.14
N SER A 82 -11.78 6.71 -6.85
CA SER A 82 -11.46 7.01 -8.24
C SER A 82 -12.68 6.83 -9.14
N LEU A 83 -13.45 5.75 -8.96
CA LEU A 83 -14.72 5.52 -9.67
C LEU A 83 -15.76 6.58 -9.30
N PHE A 84 -15.88 6.94 -8.03
CA PHE A 84 -16.78 8.01 -7.60
C PHE A 84 -16.41 9.36 -8.19
N SER A 85 -15.12 9.67 -8.30
CA SER A 85 -14.62 10.90 -8.93
C SER A 85 -14.97 10.94 -10.42
N LEU A 86 -14.95 9.79 -11.11
CA LEU A 86 -15.40 9.69 -12.50
C LEU A 86 -16.90 9.91 -12.69
N THR A 87 -17.73 9.73 -11.66
CA THR A 87 -19.16 10.09 -11.76
C THR A 87 -19.41 11.60 -11.72
N GLN A 88 -18.40 12.39 -11.35
CA GLN A 88 -18.55 13.83 -11.22
C GLN A 88 -18.17 14.55 -12.52
N PRO A 89 -19.01 15.48 -13.00
CA PRO A 89 -18.81 16.15 -14.29
C PRO A 89 -17.53 16.99 -14.34
N ALA A 90 -17.00 17.41 -13.19
CA ALA A 90 -15.75 18.15 -13.07
C ALA A 90 -14.52 17.38 -13.60
N TYR A 91 -14.57 16.03 -13.62
CA TYR A 91 -13.44 15.19 -14.02
C TYR A 91 -13.60 14.57 -15.41
N TRP A 92 -14.58 14.99 -16.23
CA TRP A 92 -14.86 14.32 -17.52
C TRP A 92 -13.95 14.76 -18.68
N ASN A 93 -13.09 15.75 -18.45
CA ASN A 93 -12.23 16.31 -19.49
C ASN A 93 -10.77 15.81 -19.31
N ILE A 94 -9.79 16.71 -19.24
CA ILE A 94 -8.36 16.34 -19.08
C ILE A 94 -8.07 15.71 -17.70
N TYR A 95 -8.88 16.04 -16.69
CA TYR A 95 -8.73 15.53 -15.34
C TYR A 95 -9.26 14.09 -15.16
N ALA A 96 -9.88 13.47 -16.17
CA ALA A 96 -10.36 12.07 -16.12
C ALA A 96 -9.21 11.08 -16.02
N LEU A 97 -8.05 11.43 -16.59
CA LEU A 97 -6.86 10.60 -16.58
C LEU A 97 -6.33 10.36 -15.16
N LEU A 98 -6.48 11.33 -14.24
CA LEU A 98 -6.00 11.18 -12.87
C LEU A 98 -6.75 10.08 -12.11
N PRO A 99 -8.10 10.10 -12.01
CA PRO A 99 -8.86 9.04 -11.38
C PRO A 99 -8.67 7.68 -12.06
N ILE A 100 -8.60 7.65 -13.40
CA ILE A 100 -8.40 6.39 -14.14
C ILE A 100 -7.03 5.81 -13.80
N ALA A 101 -5.97 6.62 -13.85
CA ALA A 101 -4.61 6.16 -13.52
C ALA A 101 -4.52 5.70 -12.06
N GLY A 102 -5.15 6.44 -11.13
CA GLY A 102 -5.29 6.02 -9.73
C GLY A 102 -5.92 4.64 -9.62
N ALA A 103 -7.16 4.47 -10.10
CA ALA A 103 -7.87 3.19 -10.07
C ALA A 103 -7.08 2.03 -10.69
N VAL A 104 -6.39 2.26 -11.80
CA VAL A 104 -5.57 1.24 -12.47
C VAL A 104 -4.37 0.86 -11.63
N LEU A 105 -3.65 1.83 -11.06
CA LEU A 105 -2.51 1.57 -10.18
C LEU A 105 -2.96 0.82 -8.92
N SER A 106 -4.06 1.21 -8.31
CA SER A 106 -4.57 0.53 -7.12
C SER A 106 -5.04 -0.89 -7.43
N ALA A 107 -5.68 -1.08 -8.59
CA ALA A 107 -6.06 -2.42 -9.06
C ALA A 107 -4.84 -3.31 -9.29
N ILE A 108 -3.74 -2.78 -9.84
CA ILE A 108 -2.47 -3.50 -9.97
C ILE A 108 -1.92 -3.87 -8.59
N GLY A 109 -1.93 -2.95 -7.62
CA GLY A 109 -1.53 -3.22 -6.23
C GLY A 109 -2.31 -4.36 -5.59
N LEU A 110 -3.63 -4.37 -5.80
CA LEU A 110 -4.54 -5.40 -5.31
C LEU A 110 -4.30 -6.76 -5.99
N VAL A 111 -4.15 -6.78 -7.32
CA VAL A 111 -3.76 -7.99 -8.04
C VAL A 111 -2.44 -8.53 -7.51
N PHE A 112 -1.46 -7.67 -7.29
CA PHE A 112 -0.15 -8.10 -6.82
C PHE A 112 -0.20 -8.70 -5.41
N ILE A 113 -0.93 -8.08 -4.48
CA ILE A 113 -1.02 -8.59 -3.11
C ILE A 113 -1.76 -9.94 -3.03
N PHE A 114 -2.73 -10.17 -3.93
CA PHE A 114 -3.50 -11.42 -3.97
C PHE A 114 -2.86 -12.52 -4.82
N VAL A 115 -2.24 -12.18 -5.95
CA VAL A 115 -1.66 -13.14 -6.90
C VAL A 115 -0.25 -13.55 -6.48
N ASP A 116 0.52 -12.68 -5.84
CA ASP A 116 1.86 -13.03 -5.39
C ASP A 116 1.80 -13.98 -4.19
N ARG A 117 2.02 -15.26 -4.50
CA ARG A 117 2.01 -16.38 -3.54
C ARG A 117 3.09 -16.25 -2.47
N THR A 118 4.09 -15.38 -2.67
CA THR A 118 5.18 -15.14 -1.71
C THR A 118 4.81 -14.15 -0.60
N VAL A 119 3.71 -13.41 -0.76
CA VAL A 119 3.28 -12.35 0.16
C VAL A 119 2.62 -12.91 1.41
N ARG A 120 1.62 -13.79 1.27
CA ARG A 120 0.91 -14.40 2.41
C ARG A 120 1.82 -15.14 3.41
N PRO A 121 2.82 -15.95 2.98
CA PRO A 121 3.74 -16.62 3.89
C PRO A 121 4.71 -15.66 4.59
N ALA A 122 5.06 -14.53 3.96
CA ALA A 122 5.99 -13.55 4.52
C ALA A 122 5.40 -12.85 5.75
N PHE A 123 4.09 -12.63 5.78
CA PHE A 123 3.37 -12.06 6.91
C PHE A 123 3.13 -13.05 8.06
N LYS A 124 3.04 -14.36 7.78
CA LYS A 124 2.88 -15.42 8.80
C LYS A 124 4.16 -15.70 9.59
N ARG A 125 5.34 -15.47 9.02
CA ARG A 125 6.64 -15.76 9.68
C ARG A 125 7.00 -14.79 10.82
N THR A 126 6.15 -13.81 11.10
CA THR A 126 6.35 -12.82 12.16
C THR A 126 5.53 -13.12 13.42
N GLU A 127 4.64 -14.14 13.39
CA GLU A 127 4.10 -14.67 14.64
C GLU A 127 5.28 -15.23 15.45
N PRO A 128 5.50 -14.77 16.71
CA PRO A 128 6.46 -15.44 17.57
C PRO A 128 6.01 -16.90 17.62
N ALA A 129 6.96 -17.81 17.36
CA ALA A 129 6.73 -19.22 17.64
C ALA A 129 6.15 -19.26 19.05
N THR A 130 4.89 -19.68 19.17
CA THR A 130 4.25 -19.91 20.44
C THR A 130 5.09 -20.96 21.15
N GLU A 131 6.01 -20.45 21.97
CA GLU A 131 6.70 -21.11 23.04
C GLU A 131 5.64 -21.50 24.07
N THR A 132 4.84 -22.50 23.73
CA THR A 132 3.96 -23.25 24.64
C THR A 132 4.03 -24.72 24.24
N ALA A 133 5.25 -25.18 24.07
CA ALA A 133 5.64 -26.56 24.28
C ALA A 133 6.63 -26.58 25.46
N GLU A 134 6.19 -26.13 26.64
CA GLU A 134 6.81 -26.38 27.97
C GLU A 134 6.16 -25.46 29.01
N ALA A 135 5.02 -25.87 29.59
CA ALA A 135 4.59 -25.57 30.97
C ALA A 135 3.11 -25.91 31.17
N ALA A 136 2.81 -27.22 31.31
CA ALA A 136 1.78 -27.79 32.20
C ALA A 136 1.56 -29.27 31.87
#